data_AF-G3A1Z7-F1
#
_entry.id   AF-G3A1Z7-F1
#
_cell.length_a   1.000
_cell.length_b   1.000
_cell.length_c   1.000
_cell.angle_alpha   90.00
_cell.angle_beta   90.00
_cell.angle_gamma   90.00
#
_symmetry.space_group_name_H-M   'P 1'
#
loop_
_entity.id
_entity.type
_entity.pdbx_description
1 polymer ?
#
loop_
_entity_poly.entity_id
_entity_poly.type
_entity_poly.pdbx_seq_one_letter_code
_entity_poly.pdbx_strand_id
1 'polypeptide(L)'
;MEGKGTLLAIGDLFERACTHLLAQQGRSEDADGEPRYRGLGNRRCGIGALIDDAYYRADIERLGVSLMRVPGNDPLSCALRQSGVDVDDDRVVELLIDLQDIHDLQAIECWPAALEAVRRRLSCPALAPGAANALNLP
;
A
#
# COMPACT_ATOMS: atom_id res chain seq x y z
N MET A 1 -27.51 11.83 -3.94
CA MET A 1 -27.53 10.41 -3.50
C MET A 1 -26.09 9.98 -3.36
N GLU A 2 -25.49 10.24 -2.21
CA GLU A 2 -24.15 9.74 -1.89
C GLU A 2 -24.31 8.31 -1.40
N GLY A 3 -23.96 7.35 -2.26
CA GLY A 3 -23.70 6.00 -1.80
C GLY A 3 -22.51 6.08 -0.86
N LYS A 4 -22.73 6.00 0.45
CA LYS A 4 -21.66 5.71 1.40
C LYS A 4 -21.13 4.32 1.05
N GLY A 5 -20.13 4.26 0.19
CA GLY A 5 -19.29 3.08 0.07
C GLY A 5 -18.76 2.78 1.46
N THR A 6 -18.99 1.56 1.95
CA THR A 6 -18.45 1.13 3.22
C THR A 6 -16.93 1.20 3.13
N LEU A 7 -16.32 2.12 3.87
CA LEU A 7 -14.87 2.19 4.01
C LEU A 7 -14.39 0.93 4.74
N LEU A 8 -13.31 0.34 4.24
CA LEU A 8 -12.69 -0.82 4.86
C LEU A 8 -11.94 -0.38 6.13
N ALA A 9 -12.00 -1.21 7.19
CA ALA A 9 -11.17 -0.96 8.36
C ALA A 9 -9.69 -1.15 8.00
N ILE A 10 -8.80 -0.39 8.65
CA ILE A 10 -7.35 -0.46 8.42
C ILE A 10 -6.78 -1.88 8.59
N GLY A 11 -7.33 -2.66 9.52
CA GLY A 11 -6.96 -4.07 9.71
C GLY A 11 -7.34 -4.94 8.51
N ASP A 12 -8.52 -4.73 7.92
CA ASP A 12 -8.97 -5.46 6.74
C ASP A 12 -8.15 -5.11 5.50
N LEU A 13 -7.79 -3.83 5.35
CA LEU A 13 -6.88 -3.36 4.30
C LEU A 13 -5.52 -4.07 4.40
N PHE A 14 -4.94 -4.08 5.60
CA PHE A 14 -3.66 -4.74 5.85
C PHE A 14 -3.74 -6.24 5.58
N GLU A 15 -4.73 -6.94 6.12
CA GLU A 15 -4.83 -8.40 5.94
C GLU A 15 -5.08 -8.79 4.48
N ARG A 16 -5.84 -7.99 3.73
CA ARG A 16 -6.02 -8.19 2.28
C ARG A 16 -4.70 -8.05 1.53
N ALA A 17 -3.96 -6.97 1.76
CA ALA A 17 -2.66 -6.75 1.11
C ALA A 17 -1.60 -7.78 1.53
N CYS A 18 -1.54 -8.11 2.81
CA CYS A 18 -0.65 -9.12 3.39
C CYS A 18 -0.89 -10.50 2.79
N THR A 19 -2.14 -10.96 2.80
CA THR A 19 -2.54 -12.24 2.21
C THR A 19 -2.18 -12.29 0.72
N HIS A 20 -2.43 -11.19 -0.01
CA HIS A 20 -2.10 -11.10 -1.43
C HIS A 20 -0.59 -11.21 -1.69
N LEU A 21 0.22 -10.39 -1.02
CA LEU A 21 1.68 -10.40 -1.21
C LEU A 21 2.29 -11.76 -0.86
N LEU A 22 1.85 -12.36 0.24
CA LEU A 22 2.34 -13.65 0.70
C LEU A 22 1.86 -14.81 -0.17
N ALA A 23 0.71 -14.71 -0.82
CA ALA A 23 0.27 -15.71 -1.80
C ALA A 23 1.00 -15.56 -3.15
N GLN A 24 1.25 -14.32 -3.58
CA GLN A 24 1.89 -14.04 -4.86
C GLN A 24 3.39 -14.41 -4.87
N GLN A 25 4.10 -14.27 -3.74
CA GLN A 25 5.54 -14.58 -3.58
C GLN A 25 6.40 -14.05 -4.73
N GLY A 26 6.06 -12.87 -5.24
CA GLY A 26 6.63 -12.32 -6.44
C GLY A 26 6.36 -10.84 -6.53
N ARG A 27 7.39 -10.07 -6.86
CA ARG A 27 7.24 -8.63 -7.06
C ARG A 27 6.47 -8.35 -8.34
N SER A 28 5.62 -7.34 -8.27
CA SER A 28 4.86 -6.78 -9.37
C SER A 28 5.71 -5.71 -10.03
N GLU A 29 6.34 -6.05 -11.16
CA GLU A 29 7.28 -5.20 -11.89
C GLU A 29 6.94 -5.23 -13.39
N ASP A 30 7.47 -4.27 -14.13
CA ASP A 30 7.46 -4.29 -15.60
C ASP A 30 8.66 -5.05 -16.19
N ALA A 31 8.87 -4.92 -17.51
CA ALA A 31 9.94 -5.62 -18.22
C ALA A 31 11.35 -5.12 -17.85
N ASP A 32 11.45 -3.91 -17.31
CA ASP A 32 12.71 -3.29 -16.91
C ASP A 32 13.03 -3.56 -15.43
N GLY A 33 12.11 -4.20 -14.71
CA GLY A 33 12.22 -4.47 -13.27
C GLY A 33 11.73 -3.31 -12.40
N GLU A 34 11.04 -2.32 -12.98
CA GLU A 34 10.50 -1.20 -12.21
C GLU A 34 9.19 -1.63 -11.51
N PRO A 35 8.99 -1.31 -10.22
CA PRO A 35 7.77 -1.66 -9.50
C PRO A 35 6.49 -1.08 -10.13
N ARG A 36 5.43 -1.89 -10.13
CA ARG A 36 4.11 -1.56 -10.68
C ARG A 36 2.97 -1.96 -9.73
N TYR A 37 1.90 -1.18 -9.70
CA TYR A 37 0.64 -1.60 -9.08
C TYR A 37 0.09 -2.84 -9.79
N ARG A 38 0.17 -2.88 -11.12
CA ARG A 38 -0.14 -4.04 -11.97
C ARG A 38 1.01 -4.34 -12.92
N GLY A 39 1.85 -5.28 -12.53
CA GLY A 39 3.01 -5.71 -13.28
C GLY A 39 2.72 -6.85 -14.27
N LEU A 40 3.79 -7.38 -14.84
CA LEU A 40 3.74 -8.50 -15.78
C LEU A 40 3.15 -9.76 -15.15
N GLY A 41 2.53 -10.59 -15.99
CA GLY A 41 1.99 -11.89 -15.56
C GLY A 41 0.81 -11.80 -14.59
N ASN A 42 -0.01 -10.74 -14.70
CA ASN A 42 -1.15 -10.45 -13.82
C ASN A 42 -0.77 -10.24 -12.35
N ARG A 43 0.51 -9.97 -12.06
CA ARG A 43 0.96 -9.64 -10.71
C ARG A 43 0.44 -8.28 -10.29
N ARG A 44 0.15 -8.15 -9.01
CA ARG A 44 -0.25 -6.88 -8.39
C ARG A 44 0.60 -6.64 -7.16
N CYS A 45 0.99 -5.40 -6.88
CA CYS A 45 1.59 -5.08 -5.59
C CYS A 45 0.49 -5.08 -4.50
N GLY A 46 0.87 -4.86 -3.24
CA GLY A 46 -0.09 -4.79 -2.12
C GLY A 46 -1.17 -3.74 -2.36
N ILE A 47 -0.79 -2.56 -2.87
CA ILE A 47 -1.72 -1.46 -3.17
C ILE A 47 -2.57 -1.77 -4.40
N GLY A 48 -1.96 -2.32 -5.45
CA GLY A 48 -2.68 -2.74 -6.67
C GLY A 48 -3.75 -3.81 -6.41
N ALA A 49 -3.59 -4.62 -5.36
CA ALA A 49 -4.59 -5.58 -4.90
C ALA A 49 -5.77 -4.96 -4.13
N LEU A 50 -5.59 -3.75 -3.59
CA LEU A 50 -6.65 -2.98 -2.91
C LEU A 50 -7.50 -2.19 -3.91
N ILE A 51 -6.94 -1.81 -5.07
CA ILE A 51 -7.64 -1.06 -6.11
C ILE A 51 -8.53 -2.00 -6.92
N ASP A 52 -9.83 -1.71 -6.96
CA ASP A 52 -10.79 -2.44 -7.79
C ASP A 52 -10.41 -2.31 -9.28
N ASP A 53 -10.60 -3.39 -10.03
CA ASP A 53 -10.34 -3.43 -11.46
C ASP A 53 -11.16 -2.36 -12.22
N ALA A 54 -12.34 -2.00 -11.71
CA ALA A 54 -13.20 -0.95 -12.27
C ALA A 54 -12.61 0.47 -12.16
N TYR A 55 -11.70 0.71 -11.20
CA TYR A 55 -11.11 2.02 -10.92
C TYR A 55 -9.63 2.10 -11.26
N TYR A 56 -9.00 0.98 -11.63
CA TYR A 56 -7.63 0.95 -12.08
C TYR A 56 -7.47 1.66 -13.42
N ARG A 57 -6.43 2.50 -13.52
CA ARG A 57 -6.03 3.19 -14.75
C ARG A 57 -4.52 3.16 -14.88
N ALA A 58 -4.01 2.98 -16.10
CA ALA A 58 -2.57 2.87 -16.33
C ALA A 58 -1.77 4.15 -15.96
N ASP A 59 -2.43 5.31 -15.88
CA ASP A 59 -1.79 6.57 -15.50
C ASP A 59 -1.46 6.67 -14.00
N ILE A 60 -2.04 5.80 -13.15
CA ILE A 60 -1.69 5.75 -11.72
C ILE A 60 -0.34 5.09 -11.47
N GLU A 61 0.19 4.30 -12.41
CA GLU A 61 1.47 3.57 -12.31
C GLU A 61 2.70 4.46 -12.15
N ARG A 62 2.54 5.78 -12.26
CA ARG A 62 3.61 6.78 -12.10
C ARG A 62 3.45 7.61 -10.81
N LEU A 63 2.44 7.28 -10.00
CA LEU A 63 2.11 7.99 -8.77
C LEU A 63 2.49 7.12 -7.58
N GLY A 64 3.27 7.67 -6.65
CA GLY A 64 3.59 7.00 -5.39
C GLY A 64 2.58 7.34 -4.31
N VAL A 65 2.25 6.38 -3.45
CA VAL A 65 1.39 6.60 -2.26
C VAL A 65 1.94 7.66 -1.30
N SER A 66 3.26 7.94 -1.33
CA SER A 66 3.87 9.02 -0.55
C SER A 66 3.38 10.42 -0.95
N LEU A 67 2.85 10.60 -2.16
CA LEU A 67 2.25 11.87 -2.60
C LEU A 67 0.94 12.18 -1.85
N MET A 68 0.30 11.18 -1.24
CA MET A 68 -0.96 11.34 -0.50
C MET A 68 -0.80 12.03 0.84
N ARG A 69 0.43 12.22 1.33
CA ARG A 69 0.70 13.06 2.51
C ARG A 69 0.29 14.52 2.30
N VAL A 70 0.10 14.94 1.06
CA VAL A 70 -0.48 16.23 0.71
C VAL A 70 -1.94 15.99 0.28
N PRO A 71 -2.92 16.66 0.93
CA PRO A 71 -4.32 16.51 0.55
C PRO A 71 -4.53 16.79 -0.94
N GLY A 72 -5.20 15.87 -1.63
CA GLY A 72 -5.35 15.93 -3.07
C GLY A 72 -6.36 14.94 -3.64
N ASN A 73 -6.64 15.14 -4.93
CA ASN A 73 -7.51 14.30 -5.75
C ASN A 73 -6.76 13.81 -6.99
N ASP A 74 -5.50 13.41 -6.82
CA ASP A 74 -4.78 12.76 -7.90
C ASP A 74 -5.48 11.43 -8.29
N PRO A 75 -5.22 10.91 -9.50
CA PRO A 75 -5.85 9.70 -9.99
C PRO A 75 -5.73 8.48 -9.07
N LEU A 76 -4.60 8.31 -8.37
CA LEU A 76 -4.40 7.18 -7.46
C LEU A 76 -5.26 7.33 -6.19
N SER A 77 -5.27 8.52 -5.59
CA SER A 77 -6.15 8.83 -4.44
C SER A 77 -7.62 8.62 -4.80
N CYS A 78 -8.05 9.06 -5.98
CA CYS A 78 -9.40 8.84 -6.48
C CYS A 78 -9.74 7.35 -6.64
N ALA A 79 -8.82 6.55 -7.17
CA ALA A 79 -9.03 5.11 -7.38
C ALA A 79 -9.13 4.35 -6.05
N LEU A 80 -8.30 4.70 -5.07
CA LEU A 80 -8.32 4.11 -3.72
C LEU A 80 -9.60 4.45 -2.97
N ARG A 81 -10.04 5.72 -2.96
CA ARG A 81 -11.33 6.12 -2.33
C ARG A 81 -12.50 5.36 -2.93
N GLN A 82 -12.57 5.26 -4.26
CA GLN A 82 -13.62 4.51 -4.95
C GLN A 82 -13.56 3.00 -4.64
N SER A 83 -12.38 2.48 -4.31
CA SER A 83 -12.16 1.09 -3.88
C SER A 83 -12.42 0.88 -2.37
N GLY A 84 -12.90 1.89 -1.64
CA GLY A 84 -13.23 1.81 -0.22
C GLY A 84 -12.04 2.02 0.73
N VAL A 85 -10.93 2.58 0.24
CA VAL A 85 -9.75 2.91 1.04
C VAL A 85 -9.84 4.37 1.51
N ASP A 86 -9.78 4.59 2.82
CA ASP A 86 -9.83 5.93 3.42
C ASP A 86 -8.46 6.62 3.39
N VAL A 87 -8.11 7.22 2.25
CA VAL A 87 -6.82 7.93 2.07
C VAL A 87 -6.80 9.32 2.75
N ASP A 88 -7.87 9.70 3.43
CA ASP A 88 -7.92 10.92 4.26
C ASP A 88 -7.53 10.64 5.73
N ASP A 89 -7.42 9.36 6.13
CA ASP A 89 -6.82 8.93 7.40
C ASP A 89 -5.31 8.75 7.25
N ASP A 90 -4.52 9.57 7.94
CA ASP A 90 -3.05 9.49 7.97
C ASP A 90 -2.54 8.08 8.30
N ARG A 91 -3.24 7.33 9.16
CA ARG A 91 -2.83 5.96 9.53
C ARG A 91 -2.95 5.01 8.35
N VAL A 92 -3.96 5.21 7.50
CA VAL A 92 -4.13 4.44 6.27
C VAL A 92 -3.03 4.82 5.28
N VAL A 93 -2.76 6.12 5.09
CA VAL A 93 -1.67 6.57 4.21
C VAL A 93 -0.32 5.97 4.62
N GLU A 94 0.00 5.97 5.92
CA GLU A 94 1.23 5.37 6.44
C GLU A 94 1.27 3.86 6.20
N LEU A 95 0.15 3.14 6.40
CA LEU A 95 0.05 1.73 6.05
C LEU A 95 0.33 1.48 4.56
N LEU A 96 -0.24 2.30 3.66
CA LEU A 96 -0.01 2.16 2.22
C LEU A 96 1.48 2.38 1.88
N ILE A 97 2.13 3.35 2.51
CA ILE A 97 3.57 3.60 2.34
C ILE A 97 4.38 2.40 2.81
N ASP A 98 4.14 1.86 4.01
CA ASP A 98 4.87 0.68 4.49
C ASP A 98 4.70 -0.52 3.56
N LEU A 99 3.48 -0.76 3.05
CA LEU A 99 3.22 -1.85 2.10
C LEU A 99 3.97 -1.67 0.79
N GLN A 100 4.05 -0.43 0.29
CA GLN A 100 4.79 -0.10 -0.92
C GLN A 100 6.29 -0.26 -0.70
N ASP A 101 6.83 0.23 0.42
CA ASP A 101 8.26 0.09 0.77
C ASP A 101 8.67 -1.38 0.94
N ILE A 102 7.84 -2.21 1.59
CA ILE A 102 8.09 -3.65 1.69
C ILE A 102 8.16 -4.28 0.30
N HIS A 103 7.20 -3.95 -0.57
CA HIS A 103 7.16 -4.50 -1.92
C HIS A 103 8.36 -4.05 -2.77
N ASP A 104 8.69 -2.76 -2.76
CA ASP A 104 9.67 -2.15 -3.67
C ASP A 104 11.11 -2.35 -3.21
N LEU A 105 11.36 -2.28 -1.91
CA LEU A 105 12.73 -2.17 -1.37
C LEU A 105 13.23 -3.45 -0.73
N GLN A 106 12.35 -4.32 -0.23
CA GLN A 106 12.77 -5.53 0.46
C GLN A 106 12.82 -6.75 -0.46
N ALA A 107 13.74 -7.66 -0.13
CA ALA A 107 13.77 -8.99 -0.70
C ALA A 107 12.52 -9.77 -0.29
N ILE A 108 12.00 -10.61 -1.19
CA ILE A 108 10.72 -11.31 -1.01
C ILE A 108 10.74 -12.22 0.23
N GLU A 109 11.88 -12.85 0.50
CA GLU A 109 12.11 -13.67 1.69
C GLU A 109 11.99 -12.89 3.01
N CYS A 110 12.16 -11.57 2.99
CA CYS A 110 12.00 -10.71 4.17
C CYS A 110 10.56 -10.24 4.37
N TRP A 111 9.68 -10.34 3.36
CA TRP A 111 8.30 -9.86 3.44
C TRP A 111 7.51 -10.40 4.63
N PRO A 112 7.57 -11.71 4.98
CA PRO A 112 6.82 -12.23 6.13
C PRO A 112 7.19 -11.52 7.45
N ALA A 113 8.48 -11.31 7.69
CA ALA A 113 8.96 -10.66 8.91
C ALA A 113 8.60 -9.17 8.96
N ALA A 114 8.68 -8.48 7.82
CA ALA A 114 8.35 -7.07 7.71
C ALA A 114 6.84 -6.81 7.85
N LEU A 115 6.00 -7.62 7.20
CA LEU A 115 4.54 -7.55 7.34
C LEU A 115 4.10 -7.82 8.78
N GLU A 116 4.75 -8.76 9.47
CA GLU A 116 4.47 -9.01 10.89
C GLU A 116 4.87 -7.82 11.79
N ALA A 117 5.91 -7.07 11.44
CA ALA A 117 6.24 -5.83 12.15
C ALA A 117 5.15 -4.76 11.97
N VAL A 118 4.59 -4.62 10.77
CA VAL A 118 3.44 -3.75 10.50
C VAL A 118 2.21 -4.20 11.30
N ARG A 119 1.90 -5.51 11.31
CA ARG A 119 0.78 -6.08 12.09
C ARG A 119 0.87 -5.75 13.57
N ARG A 120 2.06 -5.88 14.16
CA ARG A 120 2.30 -5.52 15.57
C ARG A 120 2.09 -4.04 15.83
N ARG A 121 2.53 -3.17 14.92
CA ARG A 121 2.33 -1.72 15.04
C ARG A 121 0.84 -1.34 14.97
N LEU A 122 0.07 -1.94 14.07
CA LEU A 122 -1.38 -1.73 13.98
C LEU A 122 -2.14 -2.22 15.21
N SER A 123 -1.69 -3.33 15.80
CA SER A 123 -2.26 -3.91 17.03
C SER A 123 -1.85 -3.17 18.31
N CYS A 124 -0.86 -2.27 18.24
CA CYS A 124 -0.36 -1.51 19.38
C CYS A 124 -0.97 -0.10 19.39
N PRO A 125 -1.85 0.25 20.36
CA PRO A 125 -2.48 1.56 20.43
C PRO A 125 -1.53 2.74 20.67
N ALA A 126 -0.24 2.47 20.95
CA ALA A 126 0.70 3.44 21.51
C ALA A 126 1.79 3.96 20.55
N LEU A 127 1.80 3.53 19.28
CA LEU A 127 2.83 3.95 18.31
C LEU A 127 2.20 4.68 17.12
N ALA A 128 1.96 5.97 17.31
CA ALA A 128 1.89 6.92 16.20
C ALA A 128 3.26 7.01 15.51
N PRO A 129 3.32 7.19 14.18
CA PRO A 129 4.58 7.20 13.45
C PRO A 129 5.35 8.49 13.72
N GLY A 130 6.59 8.36 14.20
CA GLY A 130 7.50 9.47 14.45
C GLY A 130 8.91 9.09 14.89
N ALA A 131 9.33 7.82 14.76
CA ALA A 131 10.65 7.38 15.21
C ALA A 131 11.24 6.33 14.28
N ALA A 132 11.50 6.71 13.03
CA ALA A 132 12.45 6.03 12.17
C ALA A 132 13.18 7.07 11.33
N ASN A 133 14.03 7.87 11.97
CA ASN A 133 15.15 8.52 11.30
C ASN A 133 16.40 8.05 12.03
N ALA A 134 16.81 6.82 11.73
CA ALA A 134 18.17 6.39 11.97
C ALA A 134 18.99 6.88 10.78
N LEU A 135 20.08 7.58 11.04
CA LEU A 135 21.40 7.24 10.52
C LEU A 135 22.42 8.15 11.19
N ASN A 136 22.94 7.62 12.30
CA ASN A 136 24.26 7.93 12.80
C ASN A 136 25.26 7.51 11.70
N LEU A 137 26.04 8.45 11.20
CA LEU A 137 27.22 8.21 10.38
C LEU A 137 28.40 8.91 11.06
N PRO A 138 29.60 8.31 10.99
CA PRO A 138 30.70 8.55 11.93
C PRO A 138 31.24 9.98 11.92
#